data_AF-A0A5Q2NMU6-F1
#
_entry.id   AF-A0A5Q2NMU6-F1
#
_cell.length_a   1.000
_cell.length_b   1.000
_cell.length_c   1.000
_cell.angle_alpha   90.00
_cell.angle_beta   90.00
_cell.angle_gamma   90.00
#
_symmetry.space_group_name_H-M   'P 1'
#
loop_
_entity.id
_entity.type
_entity.pdbx_description
1 polymer ?
#
loop_
_entity_poly.entity_id
_entity_poly.type
_entity_poly.pdbx_seq_one_letter_code
_entity_poly.pdbx_strand_id
1 'polypeptide(L)'
;MNANELEFSTTLRFPVNDRYRLSFQLKLGEKSIILEGIVASRVKQGNLYLYELRIAGSSISRTDWIRELNEWLLRHQPALPEHKVHYLYRN
;
A
#
# COMPACT_ATOMS: atom_id res chain seq x y z
N MET A 1 8.00 -4.68 -9.05
CA MET A 1 7.27 -4.43 -7.79
C MET A 1 6.63 -5.73 -7.35
N ASN A 2 7.04 -6.25 -6.19
CA ASN A 2 6.38 -7.40 -5.59
C ASN A 2 5.07 -6.93 -4.97
N ALA A 3 4.00 -7.72 -5.08
CA ALA A 3 2.68 -7.33 -4.57
C ALA A 3 2.56 -7.25 -3.04
N ASN A 4 3.67 -7.46 -2.31
CA ASN A 4 3.78 -7.45 -0.86
C ASN A 4 4.70 -6.32 -0.36
N GLU A 5 4.91 -5.30 -1.19
CA GLU A 5 5.75 -4.15 -0.88
C GLU A 5 4.92 -2.88 -0.93
N LEU A 6 5.22 -1.94 -0.03
CA LEU A 6 4.66 -0.59 -0.01
C LEU A 6 5.81 0.42 -0.04
N GLU A 7 5.76 1.34 -1.00
CA GLU A 7 6.66 2.48 -1.03
C GLU A 7 6.02 3.69 -0.34
N PHE A 8 6.78 4.37 0.51
CA PHE A 8 6.33 5.61 1.13
C PHE A 8 7.52 6.56 1.36
N SER A 9 7.24 7.87 1.44
CA SER A 9 8.26 8.88 1.72
C SER A 9 7.89 9.71 2.94
N THR A 10 8.91 10.09 3.72
CA THR A 10 8.74 10.93 4.91
C THR A 10 10.04 11.65 5.26
N THR A 11 9.95 12.71 6.05
CA THR A 11 11.13 13.36 6.66
C THR A 11 11.71 12.54 7.82
N LEU A 12 10.92 11.63 8.39
CA LEU A 12 11.32 10.81 9.54
C LEU A 12 12.33 9.75 9.14
N ARG A 13 13.28 9.48 10.06
CA ARG A 13 14.34 8.50 9.83
C ARG A 13 14.08 7.21 10.61
N PHE A 14 13.53 6.21 9.93
CA PHE A 14 13.38 4.85 10.44
C PHE A 14 14.61 3.96 10.15
N PRO A 15 14.93 3.00 11.04
CA PRO A 15 15.98 2.02 10.81
C PRO A 15 15.55 0.95 9.79
N VAL A 16 16.51 0.46 9.00
CA VAL A 16 16.35 -0.73 8.15
C VAL A 16 16.76 -1.93 9.01
N ASN A 17 15.80 -2.57 9.68
CA ASN A 17 16.04 -3.62 10.66
C ASN A 17 14.81 -4.53 10.82
N ASP A 18 14.99 -5.85 10.73
CA ASP A 18 13.91 -6.83 10.84
C ASP A 18 13.21 -6.89 12.21
N ARG A 19 13.82 -6.35 13.25
CA ARG A 19 13.22 -6.22 14.59
C ARG A 19 12.39 -4.95 14.76
N TYR A 20 12.44 -4.03 13.79
CA TYR A 20 11.70 -2.79 13.81
C TYR A 20 10.49 -2.89 12.87
N ARG A 21 9.30 -2.67 13.44
CA ARG A 21 8.04 -2.70 12.70
C ARG A 21 7.42 -1.32 12.63
N LEU A 22 6.90 -0.97 11.47
CA LEU A 22 6.05 0.19 11.27
C LEU A 22 4.60 -0.26 11.10
N SER A 23 3.69 0.45 11.74
CA SER A 23 2.25 0.30 11.57
C SER A 23 1.70 1.57 10.94
N PHE A 24 0.98 1.41 9.83
CA PHE A 24 0.36 2.48 9.07
C PHE A 24 -1.15 2.33 9.14
N GLN A 25 -1.83 3.40 9.51
CA GLN A 25 -3.27 3.50 9.31
C GLN A 25 -3.50 4.23 7.99
N LEU A 26 -4.02 3.51 7.00
CA LEU A 26 -4.32 4.00 5.67
C LEU A 26 -5.83 4.20 5.54
N LYS A 27 -6.24 5.33 4.98
CA LYS A 27 -7.64 5.57 4.64
C LYS A 27 -7.83 5.38 3.14
N LEU A 28 -8.69 4.44 2.76
CA LEU A 28 -9.06 4.18 1.38
C LEU A 28 -10.59 4.29 1.26
N GLY A 29 -11.06 5.38 0.65
CA GLY A 29 -12.47 5.77 0.75
C GLY A 29 -12.89 5.96 2.21
N GLU A 30 -13.96 5.29 2.63
CA GLU A 30 -14.46 5.32 4.01
C GLU A 30 -13.85 4.25 4.92
N LYS A 31 -13.02 3.36 4.38
CA LYS A 31 -12.39 2.30 5.17
C LYS A 31 -11.03 2.72 5.70
N SER A 32 -10.79 2.33 6.94
CA SER A 32 -9.48 2.43 7.58
C SER A 32 -8.83 1.05 7.57
N ILE A 33 -7.60 0.99 7.09
CA ILE A 33 -6.80 -0.23 6.94
C ILE A 33 -5.55 -0.07 7.78
N ILE A 34 -5.22 -1.08 8.58
CA ILE A 34 -3.95 -1.12 9.30
C ILE A 34 -3.00 -2.02 8.51
N LEU A 35 -1.83 -1.49 8.18
CA LEU A 35 -0.77 -2.22 7.51
C LEU A 35 0.47 -2.24 8.42
N GLU A 36 0.99 -3.43 8.66
CA GLU A 36 2.24 -3.62 9.38
C GLU A 36 3.33 -4.11 8.44
N GLY A 37 4.52 -3.54 8.58
CA GLY A 37 5.64 -3.95 7.75
C GLY A 37 7.00 -3.67 8.36
N ILE A 38 8.00 -4.21 7.70
CA ILE A 38 9.41 -4.07 8.03
C ILE A 38 10.05 -3.21 6.95
N VAL A 39 10.85 -2.23 7.36
CA VAL A 39 11.61 -1.40 6.43
C VAL A 39 12.68 -2.25 5.77
N ALA A 40 12.56 -2.48 4.46
CA ALA A 40 13.48 -3.28 3.66
C ALA A 40 14.62 -2.43 3.09
N SER A 41 14.33 -1.18 2.70
CA SER A 41 15.34 -0.26 2.19
C SER A 41 15.01 1.19 2.55
N ARG A 42 16.03 2.06 2.46
CA ARG A 42 15.91 3.50 2.69
C ARG A 42 16.85 4.25 1.76
N VAL A 43 16.33 5.19 0.99
CA VAL A 43 17.09 6.09 0.11
C VAL A 43 16.81 7.53 0.48
N LYS A 44 17.85 8.36 0.66
CA LYS A 44 17.66 9.80 0.89
C LYS A 44 17.44 10.50 -0.45
N GLN A 45 16.35 11.25 -0.58
CA GLN A 45 16.01 12.05 -1.75
C GLN A 45 15.71 13.49 -1.31
N GLY A 46 16.71 14.37 -1.41
CA GLY A 46 16.64 15.75 -0.91
C GLY A 46 16.35 15.79 0.59
N ASN A 47 15.19 16.35 0.96
CA ASN A 47 14.73 16.50 2.34
C ASN A 47 13.90 15.31 2.85
N LEU A 48 13.65 14.32 2.00
CA LEU A 48 12.86 13.14 2.34
C LEU A 48 13.71 11.87 2.32
N TYR A 49 13.21 10.85 3.00
CA TYR A 49 13.63 9.48 2.85
C TYR A 49 12.52 8.71 2.13
N LEU A 50 12.87 8.07 1.02
CA LEU A 50 12.06 7.09 0.35
C LEU A 50 12.34 5.72 0.98
N TYR A 51 11.29 4.99 1.29
CA TYR A 51 11.33 3.69 1.94
C TYR A 51 10.60 2.66 1.11
N GLU A 52 11.19 1.46 1.05
CA GLU A 52 10.47 0.25 0.67
C GLU A 52 10.13 -0.52 1.95
N LEU A 53 8.85 -0.82 2.12
CA LEU A 53 8.32 -1.56 3.25
C LEU A 53 7.86 -2.94 2.78
N ARG A 54 8.42 -4.00 3.35
CA ARG A 54 7.89 -5.35 3.17
C ARG A 54 6.70 -5.55 4.10
N ILE A 55 5.54 -5.83 3.53
CA ILE A 55 4.29 -6.04 4.29
C ILE A 55 4.40 -7.34 5.07
N ALA A 56 4.21 -7.26 6.39
CA ALA A 56 4.23 -8.39 7.32
C ALA A 56 2.84 -8.73 7.86
N GLY A 57 1.91 -7.76 7.83
CA GLY A 57 0.53 -7.95 8.28
C GLY A 57 -0.39 -6.87 7.70
N SER A 58 -1.67 -7.20 7.58
CA SER A 58 -2.71 -6.28 7.15
C SER A 58 -4.01 -6.62 7.90
N SER A 59 -4.77 -5.61 8.30
CA SER A 59 -6.09 -5.80 8.92
C SER A 59 -7.14 -6.31 7.95
N ILE A 60 -6.85 -6.28 6.65
CA ILE A 60 -7.74 -6.79 5.59
C ILE A 60 -6.99 -7.77 4.69
N SER A 61 -7.74 -8.67 4.06
CA SER A 61 -7.18 -9.57 3.06
C SER A 61 -6.69 -8.78 1.84
N ARG A 62 -5.73 -9.34 1.09
CA ARG A 62 -5.25 -8.74 -0.17
C ARG A 62 -6.40 -8.59 -1.17
N THR A 63 -7.30 -9.56 -1.25
CA THR A 63 -8.46 -9.52 -2.15
C THR A 63 -9.39 -8.36 -1.81
N ASP A 64 -9.65 -8.15 -0.52
CA ASP A 64 -10.45 -7.01 -0.05
C ASP A 64 -9.77 -5.69 -0.36
N TRP A 65 -8.46 -5.60 -0.12
CA TRP A 65 -7.69 -4.40 -0.46
C TRP A 65 -7.85 -4.03 -1.94
N ILE A 66 -7.64 -4.99 -2.85
CA ILE A 66 -7.74 -4.76 -4.29
C ILE A 66 -9.16 -4.36 -4.67
N ARG A 67 -10.18 -5.03 -4.08
CA ARG A 67 -11.58 -4.68 -4.29
C ARG A 67 -11.89 -3.25 -3.89
N GLU A 68 -11.48 -2.82 -2.69
CA GLU A 68 -11.70 -1.44 -2.23
C GLU A 68 -10.99 -0.42 -3.12
N LEU A 69 -9.77 -0.71 -3.56
CA LEU A 69 -9.03 0.16 -4.50
C LEU A 69 -9.80 0.31 -5.81
N ASN A 70 -10.28 -0.81 -6.36
CA ASN A 70 -11.03 -0.82 -7.60
C ASN A 70 -12.37 -0.08 -7.47
N GLU A 71 -13.12 -0.33 -6.40
CA GLU A 71 -14.37 0.38 -6.14
C GLU A 71 -14.13 1.88 -5.92
N TRP A 72 -13.03 2.27 -5.28
CA TRP A 72 -12.65 3.66 -5.11
C TRP A 72 -12.28 4.31 -6.46
N LEU A 73 -11.47 3.63 -7.29
CA LEU A 73 -11.08 4.11 -8.62
C LEU A 73 -12.30 4.28 -9.54
N LEU A 74 -13.20 3.30 -9.58
CA LEU A 74 -14.44 3.39 -10.37
C LEU A 74 -15.31 4.57 -9.95
N ARG A 75 -15.41 4.86 -8.64
CA ARG A 75 -16.18 5.99 -8.11
C ARG A 75 -15.56 7.35 -8.44
N HIS A 76 -14.23 7.45 -8.55
CA HIS A 76 -13.52 8.73 -8.73
C HIS A 76 -12.97 8.95 -10.15
N GLN A 77 -12.98 7.92 -11.00
CA GLN A 77 -12.51 7.98 -12.39
C GLN A 77 -13.54 7.32 -13.33
N PRO A 78 -14.65 8.02 -13.65
CA PRO A 78 -15.75 7.46 -14.45
C PRO A 78 -15.41 7.15 -15.92
N ALA A 79 -14.20 7.48 -16.39
CA ALA A 79 -13.74 7.20 -17.75
C ALA A 79 -13.09 5.81 -17.93
N LEU A 80 -12.95 5.03 -16.87
CA LEU A 80 -12.46 3.65 -16.96
C LEU A 80 -13.63 2.72 -17.35
N PRO A 81 -13.58 2.03 -18.51
CA PRO A 81 -14.65 1.12 -18.91
C PRO A 81 -14.80 0.00 -17.86
N GLU A 82 -16.00 -0.20 -17.33
CA GLU A 82 -16.33 -1.23 -16.32
C GLU A 82 -15.80 -2.63 -16.70
N HIS A 83 -15.73 -2.90 -18.00
CA HIS A 83 -15.27 -4.17 -18.57
C HIS A 83 -13.78 -4.49 -18.34
N LYS A 84 -12.94 -3.48 -18.03
CA LYS A 84 -11.49 -3.68 -17.79
C LYS A 84 -11.13 -4.01 -16.34
N VAL A 85 -12.04 -3.79 -15.39
CA VAL A 85 -11.77 -4.05 -13.97
C VAL A 85 -12.08 -5.51 -13.58
N HIS A 86 -13.11 -6.11 -14.19
CA HIS A 86 -13.51 -7.50 -13.91
C HIS A 86 -12.54 -8.56 -14.45
N TYR A 87 -11.68 -8.24 -15.43
CA TYR A 87 -10.70 -9.19 -15.98
C TYR A 87 -9.48 -9.43 -15.07
N LEU A 88 -9.30 -8.68 -13.99
CA LEU A 88 -8.17 -8.84 -13.07
C LEU A 88 -8.40 -9.90 -11.97
N TYR A 89 -9.57 -10.54 -11.93
CA TYR A 89 -9.96 -11.51 -10.89
C TYR A 89 -10.14 -12.94 -11.39
N ARG A 90 -9.78 -13.24 -12.64
CA ARG A 90 -9.66 -14.62 -13.15
C ARG A 90 -8.18 -14.93 -13.39
N ASN A 91 -7.49 -15.35 -12.33
CA ASN A 91 -6.45 -16.38 -12.29
C ASN A 91 -5.92 -16.53 -10.86
#